data_AF-A0A1G6X3X9-F1
#
_entry.id   AF-A0A1G6X3X9-F1
#
_cell.length_a   1.000
_cell.length_b   1.000
_cell.length_c   1.000
_cell.angle_alpha   90.00
_cell.angle_beta   90.00
_cell.angle_gamma   90.00
#
_symmetry.space_group_name_H-M   'P 1'
#
loop_
_entity.id
_entity.type
_entity.pdbx_description
1 polymer ?
#
loop_
_entity_poly.entity_id
_entity_poly.type
_entity_poly.pdbx_seq_one_letter_code
_entity_poly.pdbx_strand_id
1 'polypeptide(L)'
;MNKRNIVIGIVVFILVVTTPLWLNIGRGADAAAPEMSYDTPAIKAMGDDAHCIYDAEYMRTHHMEILAQWKEQAIRDGNREFVAPDGTKYEVSLQNTCLECHSNYEDFCKKCHDYNDVTPNCWTCHVEPTAKNGGALKAGVTSGGDQ
;
A
#
# COMPACT_ATOMS: atom_id res chain seq x y z
N MET A 1 11.64 3.48 50.83
CA MET A 1 11.83 4.01 49.46
C MET A 1 11.96 5.53 49.54
N ASN A 2 13.05 6.09 49.03
CA ASN A 2 13.29 7.53 49.12
C ASN A 2 12.49 8.24 48.02
N LYS A 3 11.47 9.02 48.40
CA LYS A 3 10.60 9.78 47.47
C LYS A 3 11.42 10.61 46.47
N ARG A 4 12.57 11.14 46.89
CA ARG A 4 13.53 11.86 46.02
C ARG A 4 14.06 11.01 44.87
N ASN A 5 14.37 9.74 45.12
CA ASN A 5 14.93 8.84 44.09
C ASN A 5 13.85 8.45 43.07
N ILE A 6 12.59 8.34 43.51
CA ILE A 6 11.44 8.10 42.62
C ILE A 6 11.22 9.30 41.70
N VAL A 7 11.23 10.52 42.25
CA VAL A 7 11.06 11.75 41.47
C VAL A 7 12.18 11.92 40.43
N ILE A 8 13.44 11.67 40.80
CA ILE A 8 14.57 11.74 39.87
C ILE A 8 14.39 10.72 38.72
N GLY A 9 14.01 9.48 39.05
CA GLY A 9 13.76 8.45 38.04
C GLY A 9 12.65 8.83 37.05
N ILE A 10 11.54 9.41 37.54
CA ILE A 10 10.43 9.87 36.69
C ILE A 10 10.87 10.99 35.76
N VAL A 11 11.62 11.98 36.26
CA VAL A 11 12.09 13.09 35.42
C VAL A 11 13.03 12.59 34.33
N VAL A 12 13.98 11.71 34.66
CA VAL A 12 14.89 11.11 33.67
C VAL A 12 14.12 10.30 32.64
N PHE A 13 13.15 9.49 33.07
CA PHE A 13 12.31 8.70 32.17
C PHE A 13 11.51 9.59 31.20
N ILE A 14 10.86 10.65 31.70
CA ILE A 14 10.13 11.59 30.85
C ILE A 14 11.06 12.26 29.84
N LEU A 15 12.25 12.69 30.26
CA LEU A 15 13.21 13.30 29.35
C LEU A 15 13.64 12.35 28.24
N VAL A 16 13.98 11.09 28.58
CA VAL A 16 14.38 10.08 27.58
C VAL A 16 13.24 9.73 26.63
N VAL A 17 12.02 9.53 27.15
CA VAL A 17 10.85 9.19 26.32
C VAL A 17 10.40 10.35 25.43
N THR A 18 10.55 11.60 25.89
CA THR A 18 10.19 12.78 25.10
C THR A 18 11.33 13.23 24.16
N THR A 19 12.57 12.79 24.38
CA THR A 19 13.73 13.10 23.53
C THR A 19 13.46 12.88 22.03
N PRO A 20 12.91 11.75 21.56
CA PRO A 20 12.61 11.57 20.14
C PRO A 20 11.60 12.58 19.59
N LEU A 21 10.65 13.06 20.40
CA LEU A 21 9.74 14.13 19.99
C LEU A 21 10.53 15.43 19.76
N TRP A 22 11.38 15.83 20.70
CA TRP A 22 12.18 17.07 20.56
C TRP A 22 13.16 17.02 19.39
N LEU A 23 13.78 15.86 19.15
CA LEU A 23 14.71 15.67 18.02
C LEU A 23 14.01 15.63 16.65
N ASN A 24 12.71 15.33 16.64
CA ASN A 24 11.91 15.28 15.41
C ASN A 24 11.04 16.54 15.19
N ILE A 25 10.96 17.49 16.14
CA ILE A 25 10.29 18.79 15.92
C ILE A 25 11.04 19.55 14.81
N GLY A 26 10.35 19.85 13.70
CA GLY A 26 10.91 20.58 12.56
C GLY A 26 11.60 19.69 11.50
N ARG A 27 11.82 18.41 11.79
CA ARG A 27 11.99 17.38 10.75
C ARG A 27 10.58 17.00 10.33
N GLY A 28 10.04 17.70 9.33
CA GLY A 28 8.73 17.39 8.78
C GLY A 28 8.61 15.90 8.46
N ALA A 29 7.38 15.41 8.30
CA ALA A 29 7.08 14.05 7.85
C ALA A 29 7.59 13.76 6.41
N ASP A 30 8.58 14.50 5.94
CA ASP A 30 9.33 14.38 4.72
C ASP A 30 10.37 13.25 4.82
N ALA A 31 10.03 12.15 5.49
CA ALA A 31 10.62 10.87 5.11
C ALA A 31 10.13 10.64 3.68
N ALA A 32 10.87 11.19 2.72
CA ALA A 32 10.44 11.42 1.35
C ALA A 32 9.59 10.25 0.87
N ALA A 33 8.30 10.50 0.69
CA ALA A 33 7.40 9.48 0.18
C ALA A 33 8.01 8.91 -1.10
N PRO A 34 7.98 7.59 -1.30
CA PRO A 34 8.64 6.98 -2.43
C PRO A 34 8.08 7.56 -3.71
N GLU A 35 8.95 7.87 -4.67
CA GLU A 35 8.51 8.30 -5.99
C GLU A 35 7.94 7.09 -6.73
N MET A 36 6.62 7.11 -6.88
CA MET A 36 5.83 6.08 -7.54
C MET A 36 5.71 6.40 -9.02
N SER A 37 6.01 5.43 -9.88
CA SER A 37 5.89 5.63 -11.33
C SER A 37 4.45 5.42 -11.79
N TYR A 38 3.88 6.45 -12.44
CA TYR A 38 2.62 6.36 -13.20
C TYR A 38 2.88 6.21 -14.70
N ASP A 39 4.14 5.97 -15.08
CA ASP A 39 4.53 5.77 -16.46
C ASP A 39 4.13 4.36 -16.92
N THR A 40 2.88 4.23 -17.34
CA THR A 40 2.38 3.06 -18.04
C THR A 40 1.81 3.46 -19.40
N PRO A 41 1.82 2.55 -20.39
CA PRO A 41 1.23 2.84 -21.71
C PRO A 41 -0.25 3.27 -21.62
N ALA A 42 -1.02 2.65 -20.73
CA ALA A 42 -2.43 2.96 -20.53
C ALA A 42 -2.64 4.36 -19.98
N ILE A 43 -1.91 4.75 -18.92
CA ILE A 43 -2.01 6.09 -18.33
C ILE A 43 -1.53 7.15 -19.32
N LYS A 44 -0.41 6.89 -20.03
CA LYS A 44 0.10 7.80 -21.07
C LYS A 44 -0.90 8.05 -22.20
N ALA A 45 -1.68 7.05 -22.57
CA ALA A 45 -2.69 7.18 -23.63
C ALA A 45 -3.89 8.06 -23.22
N MET A 46 -4.11 8.27 -21.92
CA MET A 46 -5.21 9.08 -21.39
C MET A 46 -4.91 10.59 -21.37
N GLY A 47 -3.63 11.00 -21.50
CA GLY A 47 -3.24 12.41 -21.55
C GLY A 47 -3.22 13.09 -20.18
N ASP A 48 -3.45 14.41 -20.15
CA ASP A 48 -3.24 15.24 -18.96
C ASP A 48 -4.31 15.03 -17.86
N ASP A 49 -5.51 14.59 -18.23
CA ASP A 49 -6.63 14.31 -17.30
C ASP A 49 -6.74 12.82 -16.93
N ALA A 50 -5.62 12.09 -17.04
CA ALA A 50 -5.57 10.65 -16.82
C ALA A 50 -6.02 10.27 -15.40
N HIS A 51 -7.14 9.56 -15.31
CA HIS A 51 -7.59 8.88 -14.11
C HIS A 51 -8.15 7.50 -14.50
N CYS A 52 -8.04 6.55 -13.58
CA CYS A 52 -8.65 5.23 -13.74
C CYS A 52 -9.96 5.21 -12.96
N ILE A 53 -10.03 4.53 -11.81
CA ILE A 53 -11.29 4.49 -11.03
C ILE A 53 -11.57 5.75 -10.20
N TYR A 54 -10.50 6.45 -9.79
CA TYR A 54 -10.51 7.67 -8.98
C TYR A 54 -9.23 8.48 -9.29
N ASP A 55 -9.18 9.72 -8.84
CA ASP A 55 -7.98 10.54 -8.92
C ASP A 55 -6.86 10.05 -7.97
N ALA A 56 -5.64 10.51 -8.24
CA ALA A 56 -4.47 10.07 -7.50
C ALA A 56 -4.46 10.54 -6.03
N GLU A 57 -5.13 11.64 -5.68
CA GLU A 57 -5.20 12.12 -4.30
C GLU A 57 -6.09 11.19 -3.47
N TYR A 58 -7.28 10.88 -3.97
CA TYR A 58 -8.21 9.96 -3.33
C TYR A 58 -7.64 8.55 -3.18
N MET A 59 -6.96 8.05 -4.22
CA MET A 59 -6.35 6.72 -4.15
C MET A 59 -5.27 6.62 -3.07
N ARG A 60 -4.47 7.68 -2.82
CA ARG A 60 -3.42 7.61 -1.80
C ARG A 60 -3.97 7.38 -0.39
N THR A 61 -5.16 7.90 -0.08
CA THR A 61 -5.76 7.77 1.25
C THR A 61 -6.72 6.58 1.35
N HIS A 62 -7.39 6.20 0.26
CA HIS A 62 -8.47 5.19 0.29
C HIS A 62 -8.15 3.86 -0.43
N HIS A 63 -6.98 3.72 -1.06
CA HIS A 63 -6.64 2.52 -1.85
C HIS A 63 -6.92 1.19 -1.12
N MET A 64 -6.49 1.07 0.12
CA MET A 64 -6.63 -0.18 0.88
C MET A 64 -8.09 -0.46 1.29
N GLU A 65 -8.88 0.58 1.55
CA GLU A 65 -10.30 0.45 1.85
C GLU A 65 -11.06 -0.07 0.63
N ILE A 66 -10.78 0.51 -0.54
CA ILE A 66 -11.35 0.09 -1.82
C ILE A 66 -11.01 -1.37 -2.11
N LEU A 67 -9.73 -1.76 -1.99
CA LEU A 67 -9.31 -3.15 -2.21
C LEU A 67 -9.96 -4.13 -1.21
N ALA A 68 -10.12 -3.73 0.04
CA ALA A 68 -10.80 -4.55 1.04
C ALA A 68 -12.27 -4.75 0.66
N GLN A 69 -12.98 -3.69 0.29
CA GLN A 69 -14.37 -3.76 -0.15
C GLN A 69 -14.53 -4.59 -1.42
N TRP A 70 -13.63 -4.41 -2.40
CA TRP A 70 -13.65 -5.18 -3.66
C TRP A 70 -13.44 -6.66 -3.42
N LYS A 71 -12.54 -7.03 -2.50
CA LYS A 71 -12.37 -8.42 -2.08
C LYS A 71 -13.65 -9.00 -1.47
N GLU A 72 -14.34 -8.25 -0.62
CA GLU A 72 -15.60 -8.70 -0.03
C GLU A 72 -16.71 -8.84 -1.06
N GLN A 73 -16.91 -7.83 -1.90
CA GLN A 73 -17.87 -7.87 -3.00
C GLN A 73 -17.62 -9.07 -3.92
N ALA A 74 -16.35 -9.31 -4.27
CA ALA A 74 -16.00 -10.41 -5.14
C ALA A 74 -16.19 -11.78 -4.46
N ILE A 75 -15.62 -11.97 -3.27
CA ILE A 75 -15.55 -13.30 -2.67
C ILE A 75 -16.81 -13.67 -1.87
N ARG A 76 -17.43 -12.70 -1.19
CA ARG A 76 -18.59 -12.94 -0.31
C ARG A 76 -19.91 -12.70 -1.01
N ASP A 77 -20.03 -11.56 -1.68
CA ASP A 77 -21.34 -11.12 -2.21
C ASP A 77 -21.57 -11.57 -3.66
N GLY A 78 -20.51 -12.03 -4.34
CA GLY A 78 -20.57 -12.39 -5.75
C GLY A 78 -20.71 -11.19 -6.70
N ASN A 79 -20.67 -9.95 -6.19
CA ASN A 79 -20.71 -8.76 -7.04
C ASN A 79 -19.37 -8.58 -7.75
N ARG A 80 -19.42 -8.34 -9.07
CA ARG A 80 -18.24 -8.14 -9.93
C ARG A 80 -18.26 -6.81 -10.67
N GLU A 81 -19.26 -5.96 -10.44
CA GLU A 81 -19.36 -4.66 -11.10
C GLU A 81 -19.21 -3.51 -10.09
N PHE A 82 -18.37 -2.54 -10.45
CA PHE A 82 -18.20 -1.27 -9.75
C PHE A 82 -18.52 -0.13 -10.71
N VAL A 83 -19.18 0.93 -10.23
CA VAL A 83 -19.46 2.14 -11.01
C VAL A 83 -18.70 3.30 -10.38
N ALA A 84 -17.79 3.88 -11.15
CA ALA A 84 -17.01 5.03 -10.72
C ALA A 84 -17.84 6.33 -10.71
N PRO A 85 -17.37 7.42 -10.07
CA PRO A 85 -18.11 8.68 -9.98
C PRO A 85 -18.44 9.32 -11.35
N ASP A 86 -17.64 9.02 -12.36
CA ASP A 86 -17.83 9.45 -13.76
C ASP A 86 -18.91 8.62 -14.50
N GLY A 87 -19.44 7.57 -13.85
CA GLY A 87 -20.40 6.63 -14.42
C GLY A 87 -19.77 5.47 -15.18
N THR A 88 -18.44 5.41 -15.27
CA THR A 88 -17.73 4.32 -15.93
C THR A 88 -17.86 3.04 -15.11
N LYS A 89 -18.16 1.93 -15.80
CA LYS A 89 -18.25 0.62 -15.17
C LYS A 89 -16.91 -0.09 -15.23
N TYR A 90 -16.53 -0.68 -14.11
CA TYR A 90 -15.31 -1.47 -13.97
C TYR A 90 -15.63 -2.86 -13.42
N GLU A 91 -14.81 -3.83 -13.79
CA GLU A 91 -14.83 -5.14 -13.15
C GLU A 91 -14.16 -5.02 -11.77
N VAL A 92 -14.77 -5.61 -10.75
CA VAL A 92 -14.16 -5.74 -9.42
C VAL A 92 -13.06 -6.81 -9.49
N SER A 93 -11.92 -6.41 -10.05
CA SER A 93 -10.78 -7.28 -10.34
C SER A 93 -9.46 -6.53 -10.28
N LEU A 94 -8.53 -7.02 -9.47
CA LEU A 94 -7.16 -6.46 -9.44
C LEU A 94 -6.47 -6.60 -10.80
N GLN A 95 -6.62 -7.77 -11.45
CA GLN A 95 -5.90 -8.09 -12.67
C GLN A 95 -6.53 -7.49 -13.92
N ASN A 96 -7.86 -7.47 -14.00
CA ASN A 96 -8.59 -7.01 -15.18
C ASN A 96 -9.00 -5.54 -15.10
N THR A 97 -8.61 -4.82 -14.05
CA THR A 97 -8.93 -3.39 -13.93
C THR A 97 -7.73 -2.62 -13.42
N CYS A 98 -7.28 -2.88 -12.20
CA CYS A 98 -6.20 -2.08 -11.62
C CYS A 98 -4.89 -2.22 -12.42
N LEU A 99 -4.53 -3.45 -12.81
CA LEU A 99 -3.29 -3.72 -13.56
C LEU A 99 -3.35 -3.36 -15.05
N GLU A 100 -4.53 -3.07 -15.60
CA GLU A 100 -4.63 -2.52 -16.96
C GLU A 100 -4.05 -1.09 -17.01
N CYS A 101 -4.30 -0.31 -15.95
CA CYS A 101 -3.68 1.00 -15.75
C CYS A 101 -2.29 0.91 -15.10
N HIS A 102 -2.13 0.10 -14.06
CA HIS A 102 -0.91 0.00 -13.24
C HIS A 102 -0.08 -1.24 -13.60
N SER A 103 0.34 -1.33 -14.86
CA SER A 103 1.06 -2.48 -15.40
C SER A 103 2.50 -2.65 -14.85
N ASN A 104 2.99 -1.70 -14.06
CA ASN A 104 4.37 -1.59 -13.57
C ASN A 104 4.49 -1.89 -12.05
N TYR A 105 4.17 -3.13 -11.65
CA TYR A 105 4.12 -3.55 -10.24
C TYR A 105 5.37 -3.16 -9.41
N GLU A 106 6.57 -3.43 -9.93
CA GLU A 106 7.84 -3.16 -9.23
C GLU A 106 8.05 -1.66 -8.95
N ASP A 107 7.66 -0.81 -9.90
CA ASP A 107 7.88 0.64 -9.83
C ASP A 107 6.73 1.43 -9.21
N PHE A 108 5.62 0.75 -8.91
CA PHE A 108 4.42 1.31 -8.31
C PHE A 108 4.06 0.55 -7.04
N CYS A 109 3.27 -0.52 -7.14
CA CYS A 109 2.73 -1.25 -6.00
C CYS A 109 3.83 -1.62 -4.98
N LYS A 110 4.92 -2.24 -5.45
CA LYS A 110 5.98 -2.75 -4.58
C LYS A 110 6.64 -1.63 -3.75
N LYS A 111 6.94 -0.48 -4.35
CA LYS A 111 7.57 0.65 -3.63
C LYS A 111 6.72 1.15 -2.46
N CYS A 112 5.39 1.23 -2.64
CA CYS A 112 4.51 1.63 -1.54
C CYS A 112 4.42 0.55 -0.46
N HIS A 113 4.35 -0.71 -0.84
CA HIS A 113 4.32 -1.82 0.11
C HIS A 113 5.63 -1.93 0.91
N ASP A 114 6.78 -1.80 0.24
CA ASP A 114 8.10 -1.76 0.87
C ASP A 114 8.23 -0.55 1.82
N TYR A 115 7.78 0.65 1.39
CA TYR A 115 7.83 1.86 2.22
C TYR A 115 7.00 1.73 3.50
N ASN A 116 5.86 1.04 3.42
CA ASN A 116 4.99 0.80 4.57
C ASN A 116 5.32 -0.51 5.32
N ASP A 117 6.38 -1.24 4.92
CA ASP A 117 6.79 -2.52 5.48
C ASP A 117 5.65 -3.56 5.56
N VAL A 118 4.85 -3.63 4.49
CA VAL A 118 3.71 -4.55 4.39
C VAL A 118 3.92 -5.57 3.28
N THR A 119 3.77 -6.85 3.60
CA THR A 119 3.78 -7.93 2.61
C THR A 119 2.34 -8.26 2.20
N PRO A 120 1.87 -7.87 1.00
CA PRO A 120 0.52 -8.21 0.56
C PRO A 120 0.39 -9.72 0.34
N ASN A 121 -0.65 -10.31 0.92
CA ASN A 121 -0.96 -11.74 0.78
C ASN A 121 -1.82 -12.06 -0.44
N CYS A 122 -2.13 -11.06 -1.28
CA CYS A 122 -2.92 -11.22 -2.50
C CYS A 122 -2.32 -12.32 -3.40
N TRP A 123 -0.99 -12.38 -3.46
CA TRP A 123 -0.24 -13.32 -4.32
C TRP A 123 -0.19 -14.75 -3.80
N THR A 124 -0.68 -15.01 -2.59
CA THR A 124 -0.88 -16.39 -2.11
C THR A 124 -1.91 -17.13 -2.96
N CYS A 125 -2.84 -16.40 -3.58
CA CYS A 125 -3.86 -16.96 -4.48
C CYS A 125 -3.81 -16.36 -5.89
N HIS A 126 -3.26 -15.17 -6.07
CA HIS A 126 -3.13 -14.52 -7.37
C HIS A 126 -1.74 -14.70 -7.99
N VAL A 127 -1.69 -14.74 -9.33
CA VAL A 127 -0.43 -14.70 -10.06
C VAL A 127 0.16 -13.30 -9.97
N GLU A 128 1.38 -13.20 -9.42
CA GLU A 128 2.13 -11.94 -9.38
C GLU A 128 2.40 -11.45 -10.82
N PRO A 129 2.22 -10.15 -11.13
CA PRO A 129 2.33 -9.65 -12.50
C PRO A 129 3.74 -9.84 -13.09
N THR A 130 4.77 -9.82 -12.24
CA THR A 130 6.18 -10.05 -12.59
C THR A 130 6.44 -11.49 -13.04
N ALA A 131 5.66 -12.45 -12.57
CA ALA A 131 5.79 -13.86 -12.95
C ALA A 131 5.37 -14.12 -14.41
N LYS A 132 4.64 -13.20 -15.05
CA LYS A 132 4.28 -13.31 -16.48
C LYS A 132 5.40 -12.89 -17.43
N ASN A 133 6.48 -12.25 -16.95
CA ASN A 133 7.61 -11.78 -17.77
C ASN A 133 8.94 -12.47 -17.38
N GLY A 134 8.98 -13.80 -17.42
CA GLY A 134 10.23 -14.57 -17.53
C GLY A 134 11.11 -14.71 -16.27
N GLY A 135 10.58 -14.43 -15.08
CA GLY A 135 11.26 -14.72 -13.81
C GLY A 135 10.85 -16.10 -13.27
N ALA A 136 11.81 -17.02 -13.17
CA ALA A 136 11.63 -18.39 -12.71
C ALA A 136 10.69 -18.53 -11.50
N LEU A 137 9.70 -19.42 -11.65
CA LEU A 137 8.93 -20.01 -10.55
C LEU A 137 9.90 -20.52 -9.48
N LYS A 138 10.11 -19.77 -8.39
CA LYS A 138 10.73 -20.34 -7.20
C LYS A 138 9.70 -21.25 -6.55
N ALA A 139 9.73 -22.52 -6.94
CA ALA A 139 9.20 -23.59 -6.13
C ALA A 139 9.85 -23.53 -4.74
N GLY A 140 9.03 -23.41 -3.70
CA GLY A 140 9.44 -23.62 -2.31
C GLY A 140 9.52 -22.35 -1.45
N VAL A 141 8.38 -21.81 -1.04
CA VAL A 141 8.24 -21.25 0.32
C VAL A 141 7.61 -22.35 1.16
N THR A 142 8.46 -23.02 1.95
CA THR A 142 8.03 -23.92 3.01
C THR A 142 7.43 -23.05 4.10
N SER A 143 6.13 -23.20 4.36
CA SER A 143 5.54 -22.73 5.62
C SER A 143 6.06 -23.62 6.76
N GLY A 144 7.18 -23.23 7.37
CA GLY A 144 7.39 -23.42 8.80
C GLY A 144 7.35 -22.01 9.38
N GLY A 145 6.51 -21.66 10.36
CA GLY A 145 6.09 -22.46 11.49
C GLY A 145 6.77 -21.87 12.71
N ASP A 146 6.40 -20.65 13.09
CA ASP A 146 6.83 -20.03 14.35
C ASP A 146 5.58 -19.66 15.15
N GLN A 147 5.45 -20.37 16.26
CA GLN A 147 4.68 -19.97 17.44
C GLN A 147 5.43 -18.88 18.19
#